data_AF-A0AAV5N9E7-F1
#
_entry.id   AF-A0AAV5N9E7-F1
#
_cell.length_a   1.000
_cell.length_b   1.000
_cell.length_c   1.000
_cell.angle_alpha   90.00
_cell.angle_beta   90.00
_cell.angle_gamma   90.00
#
_symmetry.space_group_name_H-M   'P 1'
#
loop_
_entity.id
_entity.type
_entity.pdbx_description
1 polymer ?
#
loop_
_entity_poly.entity_id
_entity_poly.type
_entity_poly.pdbx_seq_one_letter_code
_entity_poly.pdbx_strand_id
1 'polypeptide(L)'
;MSTHDILHAVCVCPRCEASDVYEIEAFFPSGNLCQYQLKDELINVTKNRLQESFTAEGYVECPHCKKDFFVDIRVKDNVILSVSVSSKNGYIP
;
A
#
# COMPACT_ATOMS: atom_id res chain seq x y z
N MET A 1 -19.29 -0.47 -3.60
CA MET A 1 -18.24 0.48 -3.18
C MET A 1 -17.16 -0.36 -2.56
N SER A 2 -16.03 -0.49 -3.25
CA SER A 2 -14.91 -1.33 -2.81
C SER A 2 -14.24 -0.66 -1.62
N THR A 3 -14.11 -1.40 -0.53
CA THR A 3 -13.57 -0.91 0.74
C THR A 3 -12.06 -1.12 0.72
N HIS A 4 -11.27 -0.05 0.72
CA HIS A 4 -9.80 -0.11 0.64
C HIS A 4 -9.16 0.47 1.91
N ASP A 5 -8.07 -0.15 2.37
CA ASP A 5 -7.20 0.39 3.40
C ASP A 5 -6.32 1.49 2.81
N ILE A 6 -5.95 2.48 3.62
CA ILE A 6 -5.07 3.58 3.18
C ILE A 6 -3.75 3.46 3.94
N LEU A 7 -2.65 3.32 3.21
CA LEU A 7 -1.30 3.36 3.75
C LEU A 7 -0.61 4.66 3.31
N HIS A 8 -0.15 5.45 4.26
CA HIS A 8 0.69 6.61 3.99
C HIS A 8 2.15 6.19 4.07
N ALA A 9 2.85 6.23 2.94
CA ALA A 9 4.27 5.93 2.90
C ALA A 9 5.01 6.83 1.92
N VAL A 10 6.27 7.11 2.26
CA VAL A 10 7.17 7.81 1.34
C VAL A 10 7.53 6.85 0.21
N CYS A 11 7.17 7.22 -1.01
CA CYS A 11 7.51 6.48 -2.22
C CYS A 11 8.22 7.41 -3.20
N VAL A 12 8.86 6.83 -4.22
CA VAL A 12 9.41 7.59 -5.34
C VAL A 12 8.59 7.25 -6.57
N CYS A 13 8.00 8.25 -7.21
CA CYS A 13 7.23 8.01 -8.42
C CYS A 13 8.18 7.56 -9.55
N PRO A 14 7.95 6.40 -10.20
CA PRO A 14 8.82 5.91 -11.27
C PRO A 14 8.74 6.75 -12.56
N ARG A 15 7.81 7.72 -12.63
CA ARG A 15 7.56 8.54 -13.82
C ARG A 15 8.14 9.94 -13.74
N CYS A 16 8.03 10.59 -12.59
CA CYS A 16 8.53 11.96 -12.39
C CYS A 16 9.64 12.06 -11.35
N GLU A 17 10.03 10.93 -10.73
CA GLU A 17 11.10 10.83 -9.72
C GLU A 17 10.87 11.68 -8.47
N ALA A 18 9.66 12.25 -8.31
CA ALA A 18 9.26 12.95 -7.10
C ALA A 18 9.19 11.95 -5.93
N SER A 19 9.77 12.34 -4.80
CA SER A 19 9.67 11.62 -3.54
C SER A 19 8.83 12.43 -2.56
N ASP A 20 7.66 11.91 -2.20
CA ASP A 20 6.75 12.53 -1.24
C ASP A 20 6.00 11.44 -0.46
N VAL A 21 5.18 11.83 0.51
CA VAL A 21 4.23 10.95 1.17
C VAL A 21 3.05 10.73 0.24
N TYR A 22 2.89 9.49 -0.22
CA TYR A 22 1.78 9.10 -1.08
C TYR A 22 0.70 8.38 -0.26
N GLU A 23 -0.55 8.59 -0.66
CA GLU A 23 -1.68 7.78 -0.24
C GLU A 23 -1.71 6.51 -1.09
N ILE A 24 -1.59 5.36 -0.43
CA ILE A 24 -1.57 4.05 -1.07
C ILE A 24 -2.87 3.34 -0.72
N GLU A 25 -3.71 3.10 -1.72
CA GLU A 25 -4.90 2.28 -1.56
C GLU A 25 -4.52 0.81 -1.66
N ALA A 26 -4.70 0.08 -0.57
CA ALA A 26 -4.34 -1.33 -0.47
C ALA A 26 -5.53 -2.17 0.00
N PHE A 27 -5.47 -3.47 -0.25
CA PHE A 27 -6.42 -4.41 0.33
C PHE A 27 -5.70 -5.33 1.31
N PHE A 28 -5.90 -5.12 2.61
CA PHE A 28 -5.41 -6.04 3.62
C PHE A 28 -6.50 -7.05 4.02
N PRO A 29 -6.15 -8.34 4.23
CA PRO A 29 -7.10 -9.34 4.70
C PRO A 29 -7.55 -9.14 6.17
N SER A 30 -7.16 -8.04 6.80
CA SER A 30 -7.51 -7.64 8.17
C SER A 30 -8.96 -7.14 8.30
N GLY A 31 -9.60 -6.76 7.19
CA GLY A 31 -11.04 -6.48 7.11
C GLY A 31 -11.50 -5.17 7.73
N ASN A 32 -10.60 -4.19 7.89
CA ASN A 32 -10.91 -2.88 8.44
C ASN A 32 -10.72 -1.75 7.42
N LEU A 33 -11.24 -0.56 7.72
CA LEU A 33 -10.90 0.70 7.03
C LEU A 33 -9.93 1.46 7.94
N CYS A 34 -8.65 1.13 7.84
CA CYS A 34 -7.64 1.77 8.68
C CYS A 34 -6.68 2.60 7.84
N GLN A 35 -6.21 3.67 8.45
CA GLN A 35 -5.09 4.45 7.96
C GLN A 35 -3.84 3.95 8.68
N TYR A 36 -2.86 3.53 7.90
CA TYR A 36 -1.60 2.99 8.41
C TYR A 36 -0.42 3.85 7.95
N GLN A 37 0.68 3.71 8.66
CA GLN A 37 2.02 4.15 8.27
C GLN A 37 2.98 2.96 8.22
N LEU A 38 4.15 3.17 7.64
CA LEU A 38 5.22 2.19 7.72
C LEU A 38 5.56 1.89 9.18
N LYS A 39 5.75 0.59 9.48
CA LYS A 39 6.00 0.01 10.81
C LYS A 39 4.78 -0.08 11.73
N ASP A 40 3.60 0.33 11.27
CA ASP A 40 2.38 0.08 12.03
C ASP A 40 2.00 -1.41 12.00
N GLU A 41 1.33 -1.84 13.06
CA GLU A 41 0.72 -3.16 13.17
C GLU A 41 -0.68 -3.17 12.55
N LEU A 42 -0.94 -4.13 11.68
CA LEU A 42 -2.24 -4.39 11.10
C LEU A 42 -3.22 -4.84 12.19
N ILE A 43 -4.30 -4.11 12.31
CA ILE A 43 -5.38 -4.43 13.24
C ILE A 43 -6.28 -5.47 12.57
N ASN A 44 -6.11 -6.74 12.96
CA ASN A 44 -6.97 -7.81 12.47
C ASN A 44 -8.32 -7.80 13.19
N VAL A 45 -9.35 -7.26 12.55
CA VAL A 45 -10.73 -7.30 13.08
C VAL A 45 -11.48 -8.54 12.63
N THR A 46 -10.93 -9.29 11.67
CA THR A 46 -11.55 -10.54 11.24
C THR A 46 -11.19 -11.71 12.15
N LYS A 47 -12.04 -12.74 12.17
CA LYS A 47 -11.75 -14.02 12.84
C LYS A 47 -10.71 -14.87 12.10
N ASN A 48 -10.29 -14.45 10.91
CA ASN A 48 -9.32 -15.20 10.11
C ASN A 48 -7.92 -14.96 10.67
N ARG A 49 -7.13 -16.02 10.79
CA ARG A 49 -5.71 -15.88 11.11
C ARG A 49 -5.01 -15.24 9.90
N LEU A 50 -4.45 -14.05 10.10
CA LEU A 50 -3.56 -13.46 9.10
C LEU A 50 -2.34 -14.36 8.90
N GLN A 51 -1.87 -14.46 7.67
CA GLN A 51 -0.60 -15.14 7.40
C GLN A 51 0.53 -14.38 8.11
N GLU A 52 1.49 -15.12 8.66
CA GLU A 52 2.64 -14.54 9.36
C GLU A 52 3.46 -13.63 8.44
N SER A 53 3.49 -13.89 7.14
CA SER A 53 4.06 -12.96 6.17
C SER A 53 3.32 -13.04 4.85
N PHE A 54 3.03 -11.88 4.27
CA PHE A 54 2.42 -11.78 2.95
C PHE A 54 2.80 -10.46 2.27
N THR A 55 2.63 -10.43 0.95
CA THR A 55 2.74 -9.20 0.17
C THR A 55 1.34 -8.80 -0.27
N ALA A 56 0.95 -7.56 0.04
CA ALA A 56 -0.26 -6.95 -0.48
C ALA A 56 0.09 -6.03 -1.65
N GLU A 57 -0.80 -5.95 -2.63
CA GLU A 57 -0.70 -4.97 -3.70
C GLU A 57 -1.38 -3.68 -3.26
N GLY A 58 -0.71 -2.56 -3.51
CA GLY A 58 -1.23 -1.22 -3.33
C GLY A 58 -1.26 -0.47 -4.65
N TYR A 59 -2.20 0.46 -4.75
CA TYR A 59 -2.38 1.37 -5.87
C TYR A 59 -2.09 2.79 -5.41
N VAL A 60 -1.38 3.56 -6.23
CA VAL A 60 -0.97 4.93 -5.91
C VAL A 60 -1.21 5.83 -7.11
N GLU A 61 -1.85 6.98 -6.89
CA GLU A 61 -1.88 8.07 -7.87
C GLU A 61 -0.86 9.15 -7.47
N CYS A 62 0.02 9.53 -8.41
CA CYS A 62 1.00 10.56 -8.13
C CYS A 62 0.38 11.97 -8.20
N PRO A 63 0.44 12.80 -7.14
CA PRO A 63 -0.15 14.13 -7.17
C PRO A 63 0.60 15.10 -8.09
N HIS A 64 1.87 14.81 -8.41
CA HIS A 64 2.72 15.65 -9.27
C HIS A 64 2.47 15.42 -10.76
N CYS A 65 2.57 14.17 -11.23
CA CYS A 65 2.44 13.86 -12.66
C CYS A 65 1.06 13.30 -13.05
N LYS A 66 0.17 13.09 -12.07
CA LYS A 66 -1.17 12.51 -12.27
C LYS A 66 -1.17 11.14 -12.95
N LYS A 67 -0.03 10.42 -12.84
CA LYS A 67 0.11 9.04 -13.27
C LYS A 67 0.01 8.12 -12.08
N ASP A 68 -0.56 6.96 -12.30
CA ASP A 68 -0.66 5.91 -11.31
C ASP A 68 0.49 4.90 -11.45
N PHE A 69 0.74 4.19 -10.35
CA PHE A 69 1.65 3.07 -10.31
C PHE A 69 1.23 2.12 -9.19
N PHE A 70 1.60 0.86 -9.35
CA PHE A 70 1.40 -0.15 -8.32
C PHE A 70 2.59 -0.20 -7.39
N VAL A 71 2.32 -0.59 -6.14
CA VAL A 71 3.32 -0.84 -5.12
C VAL A 71 3.08 -2.19 -4.47
N ASP A 72 4.16 -2.83 -4.07
CA ASP A 72 4.16 -4.06 -3.30
C ASP A 72 4.44 -3.72 -1.82
N ILE A 73 3.48 -4.04 -0.95
CA ILE A 73 3.52 -3.77 0.48
C ILE A 73 3.86 -5.08 1.19
N ARG A 74 5.01 -5.13 1.85
CA ARG A 74 5.44 -6.31 2.61
C ARG A 74 4.96 -6.22 4.05
N VAL A 75 4.22 -7.24 4.46
CA VAL A 75 3.74 -7.41 5.83
C VAL A 75 4.39 -8.65 6.42
N LYS A 76 4.89 -8.51 7.64
CA LYS A 76 5.45 -9.63 8.40
C LYS A 76 5.13 -9.46 9.88
N ASP A 77 4.67 -10.54 10.50
CA ASP A 77 4.25 -10.59 11.90
C ASP A 77 3.19 -9.52 12.21
N ASN A 78 2.27 -9.33 11.24
CA ASN A 78 1.27 -8.25 11.19
C ASN A 78 1.84 -6.83 11.10
N VAL A 79 3.14 -6.62 10.95
CA VAL A 79 3.76 -5.30 10.81
C VAL A 79 3.96 -4.95 9.33
N ILE A 80 3.61 -3.73 8.94
CA ILE A 80 3.92 -3.20 7.61
C ILE A 80 5.41 -2.83 7.56
N LEU A 81 6.23 -3.66 6.92
CA LEU A 81 7.68 -3.49 6.92
C LEU A 81 8.17 -2.46 5.90
N SER A 82 7.67 -2.57 4.67
CA SER A 82 8.19 -1.79 3.56
C SER A 82 7.19 -1.71 2.41
N VAL A 83 7.24 -0.60 1.69
CA VAL A 83 6.57 -0.42 0.40
C VAL A 83 7.66 -0.36 -0.67
N SER A 84 7.43 -1.00 -1.80
CA SER A 84 8.32 -0.91 -2.96
C SER A 84 7.49 -0.71 -4.21
N VAL A 85 7.97 0.10 -5.16
CA VAL A 85 7.30 0.26 -6.45
C VAL A 85 7.30 -1.07 -7.18
N SER A 86 6.11 -1.51 -7.60
CA SER A 86 5.97 -2.76 -8.34
C SER A 86 6.51 -2.57 -9.75
N SER A 87 6.97 -3.67 -10.37
CA SER A 87 7.36 -3.67 -11.78
C SER A 87 6.17 -3.56 -12.73
N LYS A 88 4.93 -3.58 -12.21
CA LYS A 88 3.71 -3.40 -12.98
C LYS A 88 3.54 -1.94 -13.37
N ASN A 89 3.28 -1.70 -14.66
CA ASN A 89 2.88 -0.38 -15.13
C ASN A 89 1.48 -0.04 -14.58
N GLY A 90 1.30 1.20 -14.14
CA GLY A 90 -0.02 1.76 -13.88
C GLY A 90 -0.89 1.78 -15.14
N TYR A 91 -2.18 1.98 -14.96
CA TYR A 91 -3.17 2.06 -16.02
C TYR A 91 -3.07 3.37 -16.82
N ILE A 92 -2.51 4.44 -16.24
CA ILE A 92 -2.30 5.74 -16.86
C ILE A 92 -0.87 5.80 -17.43
N PRO A 93 -0.72 5.78 -18.76
CA PRO A 93 0.59 5.73 -19.42
C PRO A 93 1.46 6.99 -19.21
#